data_AF-A0A3D9YTA1-F1
#
_entry.id   AF-A0A3D9YTA1-F1
#
_cell.length_a   1.000
_cell.length_b   1.000
_cell.length_c   1.000
_cell.angle_alpha   90.00
_cell.angle_beta   90.00
_cell.angle_gamma   90.00
#
_symmetry.space_group_name_H-M   'P 1'
#
loop_
_entity.id
_entity.type
_entity.pdbx_description
1 polymer ?
#
loop_
_entity_poly.entity_id
_entity_poly.type
_entity_poly.pdbx_seq_one_letter_code
_entity_poly.pdbx_strand_id
1 'polypeptide(L)'
;MKIGEIAQRAGVSTSRLRFYEAKGLLRASRSANGYRSYEAKTVKIVGIIERAQHLGFSLREIAALLAMPPEQRKRPEAFIPYVEAKLREIDAHLREVQKRRRELRNLLEQLVAESKSGKTLKRYR
;
A
#
# COMPACT_ATOMS: atom_id res chain seq x y z
N MET A 1 13.38 -19.45 13.08
CA MET A 1 14.27 -18.48 12.41
C MET A 1 14.41 -17.21 13.23
N LYS A 2 15.60 -16.60 13.28
CA LYS A 2 15.81 -15.28 13.93
C LYS A 2 15.33 -14.14 13.03
N ILE A 3 15.12 -12.94 13.58
CA ILE A 3 14.63 -11.78 12.80
C ILE A 3 15.50 -11.42 11.59
N GLY A 4 16.82 -11.56 11.69
CA GLY A 4 17.74 -11.28 10.58
C GLY A 4 17.59 -12.29 9.43
N GLU A 5 17.39 -13.56 9.77
CA GLU A 5 17.22 -14.64 8.79
C GLU A 5 15.91 -14.48 8.00
N ILE A 6 14.80 -14.15 8.68
CA ILE A 6 13.54 -13.88 7.99
C ILE A 6 13.62 -12.58 7.17
N ALA A 7 14.30 -11.55 7.63
CA ALA A 7 14.51 -10.31 6.89
C ALA A 7 15.20 -10.58 5.55
N GLN A 8 16.30 -11.34 5.59
CA GLN A 8 17.02 -11.75 4.39
C GLN A 8 16.14 -12.59 3.45
N ARG A 9 15.46 -13.61 3.98
CA ARG A 9 14.61 -14.51 3.17
C ARG A 9 13.39 -13.82 2.56
N ALA A 10 12.83 -12.83 3.26
CA ALA A 10 11.68 -12.08 2.79
C ALA A 10 12.06 -10.83 1.96
N GLY A 11 13.35 -10.50 1.87
CA GLY A 11 13.83 -9.33 1.13
C GLY A 11 13.44 -7.99 1.75
N VAL A 12 13.27 -7.94 3.08
CA VAL A 12 12.84 -6.73 3.80
C VAL A 12 13.80 -6.40 4.94
N SER A 13 13.80 -5.15 5.40
CA SER A 13 14.62 -4.78 6.56
C SER A 13 14.08 -5.38 7.86
N THR A 14 14.96 -5.62 8.82
CA THR A 14 14.57 -6.05 10.17
C THR A 14 13.67 -5.02 10.87
N SER A 15 13.90 -3.72 10.61
CA SER A 15 13.03 -2.63 11.09
C SER A 15 11.60 -2.78 10.56
N ARG A 16 11.44 -3.12 9.28
CA ARG A 16 10.13 -3.37 8.66
C ARG A 16 9.40 -4.56 9.28
N LEU A 17 10.12 -5.64 9.58
CA LEU A 17 9.54 -6.78 10.31
C LEU A 17 9.10 -6.42 11.74
N ARG A 18 9.92 -5.65 12.48
CA ARG A 18 9.53 -5.15 13.82
C ARG A 18 8.30 -4.27 13.74
N PHE A 19 8.22 -3.44 12.71
CA PHE A 19 7.06 -2.61 12.46
C PHE A 19 5.80 -3.44 12.20
N TYR A 20 5.88 -4.50 11.40
CA TYR A 20 4.74 -5.42 11.20
C TYR A 20 4.37 -6.20 12.46
N GLU A 21 5.35 -6.62 13.28
CA GLU A 21 5.10 -7.22 14.59
C GLU A 21 4.38 -6.23 15.53
N ALA A 22 4.83 -4.97 15.58
CA ALA A 22 4.20 -3.92 16.40
C ALA A 22 2.78 -3.58 15.94
N LYS A 23 2.48 -3.75 14.65
CA LYS A 23 1.11 -3.62 14.09
C LYS A 23 0.28 -4.89 14.21
N GLY A 24 0.78 -5.93 14.87
CA GLY A 24 0.07 -7.19 15.10
C GLY A 24 -0.08 -8.07 13.86
N LEU A 25 0.59 -7.74 12.75
CA LEU A 25 0.54 -8.49 11.49
C LEU A 25 1.39 -9.76 11.54
N LEU A 26 2.45 -9.74 12.34
CA LEU A 26 3.34 -10.87 12.56
C LEU A 26 3.36 -11.21 14.05
N ARG A 27 3.47 -12.51 14.35
CA ARG A 27 3.67 -13.00 15.71
C ARG A 27 4.98 -13.75 15.80
N ALA A 28 5.85 -13.32 16.71
CA ALA A 28 7.04 -14.06 17.09
C ALA A 28 6.69 -15.02 18.25
N SER A 29 7.19 -16.25 18.18
CA SER A 29 7.19 -17.18 19.31
C SER A 29 8.48 -17.01 20.11
N ARG A 30 8.44 -17.22 21.43
CA ARG A 30 9.66 -17.33 22.23
C ARG A 30 10.20 -18.74 22.09
N SER A 31 11.47 -18.86 21.71
CA SER A 31 12.21 -20.13 21.74
C SER A 31 12.53 -20.53 23.19
N ALA A 32 12.89 -21.80 23.41
CA ALA A 32 13.23 -22.34 24.73
C ALA A 32 14.40 -21.58 25.42
N ASN A 33 15.26 -20.95 24.64
CA ASN A 33 16.37 -20.10 25.10
C ASN A 33 16.00 -18.61 25.25
N GLY A 34 14.71 -18.26 25.22
CA GLY A 34 14.20 -16.90 25.44
C GLY A 34 14.26 -15.97 24.21
N TYR A 35 14.91 -16.36 23.11
CA TYR A 35 14.99 -15.54 21.91
C TYR A 35 13.68 -15.52 21.10
N ARG A 36 13.43 -14.42 20.38
CA ARG A 36 12.34 -14.35 19.38
C ARG A 36 12.65 -15.28 18.21
N SER A 37 11.66 -16.08 17.84
CA SER A 37 11.69 -16.97 16.69
C SER A 37 10.43 -16.83 15.83
N TYR A 38 10.64 -16.86 14.52
CA TYR A 38 9.58 -16.87 13.52
C TYR A 38 9.54 -18.23 12.83
N GLU A 39 8.33 -18.66 12.47
CA GLU A 39 8.07 -19.85 11.68
C GLU A 39 8.39 -19.62 10.19
N ALA A 40 8.66 -20.70 9.46
CA ALA A 40 8.94 -20.62 8.02
C ALA A 40 7.79 -19.97 7.22
N LYS A 41 6.53 -20.18 7.65
CA LYS A 41 5.34 -19.58 7.03
C LYS A 41 5.34 -18.05 7.08
N THR A 42 6.04 -17.45 8.04
CA THR A 42 6.10 -16.00 8.22
C THR A 42 6.73 -15.31 7.00
N VAL A 43 7.69 -15.95 6.30
CA VAL A 43 8.27 -15.41 5.05
C VAL A 43 7.19 -15.21 3.98
N LYS A 44 6.29 -16.20 3.83
CA LYS A 44 5.17 -16.10 2.87
C LYS A 44 4.21 -14.98 3.24
N ILE A 45 3.90 -14.84 4.54
CA ILE A 45 3.03 -13.78 5.06
C ILE A 45 3.63 -12.40 4.77
N VAL A 46 4.92 -12.20 5.03
CA VAL A 46 5.60 -10.93 4.71
C VAL A 46 5.49 -10.61 3.23
N GLY A 47 5.76 -11.57 2.34
CA GLY A 47 5.60 -11.37 0.90
C GLY A 47 4.17 -11.00 0.48
N ILE A 48 3.14 -11.53 1.16
CA ILE A 48 1.75 -11.13 0.94
C ILE A 48 1.51 -9.69 1.37
N ILE A 49 2.00 -9.31 2.56
CA ILE A 49 1.89 -7.93 3.08
C ILE A 49 2.54 -6.95 2.10
N GLU A 50 3.77 -7.22 1.65
CA GLU A 50 4.50 -6.36 0.70
C GLU A 50 3.73 -6.17 -0.61
N ARG A 51 3.24 -7.26 -1.21
CA ARG A 51 2.46 -7.20 -2.45
C ARG A 51 1.16 -6.42 -2.27
N ALA A 52 0.44 -6.65 -1.18
CA ALA A 52 -0.80 -5.94 -0.90
C ALA A 52 -0.55 -4.44 -0.69
N GLN A 53 0.51 -4.06 0.03
CA GLN A 53 0.88 -2.65 0.17
C GLN A 53 1.24 -2.00 -1.17
N HIS A 54 1.96 -2.71 -2.04
CA HIS A 54 2.28 -2.23 -3.38
C HIS A 54 1.03 -1.97 -4.23
N LEU A 55 -0.03 -2.77 -4.04
CA LEU A 55 -1.33 -2.62 -4.70
C LEU A 55 -2.24 -1.56 -4.04
N GLY A 56 -1.74 -0.81 -3.05
CA GLY A 56 -2.49 0.27 -2.40
C GLY A 56 -3.37 -0.17 -1.23
N PHE A 57 -3.24 -1.42 -0.75
CA PHE A 57 -3.87 -1.80 0.52
C PHE A 57 -3.13 -1.19 1.71
N SER A 58 -3.90 -0.59 2.61
CA SER A 58 -3.41 -0.15 3.91
C SER A 58 -3.11 -1.35 4.81
N LEU A 59 -2.23 -1.15 5.79
CA LEU A 59 -1.92 -2.17 6.79
C LEU A 59 -3.14 -2.59 7.60
N ARG A 60 -4.11 -1.70 7.78
CA ARG A 60 -5.37 -1.99 8.48
C ARG A 60 -6.23 -2.95 7.66
N GLU A 61 -6.35 -2.74 6.36
CA GLU A 61 -7.06 -3.67 5.47
C GLU A 61 -6.35 -5.01 5.43
N ILE A 62 -5.02 -5.02 5.31
CA ILE A 62 -4.23 -6.25 5.33
C ILE A 62 -4.40 -7.00 6.65
N ALA A 63 -4.43 -6.30 7.79
CA ALA A 63 -4.69 -6.90 9.10
C ALA A 63 -6.07 -7.57 9.15
N ALA A 64 -7.10 -6.91 8.65
CA ALA A 64 -8.45 -7.48 8.58
C ALA A 64 -8.50 -8.74 7.71
N LEU A 65 -7.82 -8.72 6.56
CA LEU A 65 -7.70 -9.89 5.68
C LEU A 65 -6.97 -11.06 6.35
N LEU A 66 -5.89 -10.77 7.08
CA LEU A 66 -5.10 -11.79 7.79
C LEU A 66 -5.80 -12.31 9.05
N ALA A 67 -6.74 -11.55 9.63
CA ALA A 67 -7.55 -11.97 10.77
C ALA A 67 -8.68 -12.93 10.39
N MET A 68 -9.00 -13.10 9.09
CA MET A 68 -10.00 -14.05 8.64
C MET A 68 -9.67 -15.50 9.07
N PRO A 69 -10.69 -16.33 9.35
CA PRO A 69 -10.49 -17.74 9.64
C PRO A 69 -9.61 -18.43 8.59
N PRO A 70 -8.71 -19.36 8.96
CA PRO A 70 -7.86 -20.07 8.01
C PRO A 70 -8.63 -20.71 6.85
N GLU A 71 -9.82 -21.26 7.11
CA GLU A 71 -10.67 -21.87 6.08
C GLU A 71 -11.21 -20.87 5.07
N GLN A 72 -11.45 -19.63 5.47
CA GLN A 72 -11.82 -18.55 4.54
C GLN A 72 -10.60 -18.06 3.75
N ARG A 73 -9.43 -17.94 4.40
CA ARG A 73 -8.20 -17.49 3.72
C ARG A 73 -7.65 -18.48 2.68
N LYS A 74 -8.07 -19.74 2.72
CA LYS A 74 -7.76 -20.74 1.69
C LYS A 74 -8.58 -20.56 0.42
N ARG A 75 -9.69 -19.81 0.47
CA ARG A 75 -10.62 -19.59 -0.62
C ARG A 75 -10.32 -18.26 -1.32
N PRO A 76 -9.85 -18.25 -2.58
CA PRO A 76 -9.60 -17.01 -3.32
C PRO A 76 -10.83 -16.09 -3.36
N GLU A 77 -12.03 -16.66 -3.39
CA GLU A 77 -13.31 -15.95 -3.48
C GLU A 77 -13.53 -15.03 -2.28
N ALA A 78 -13.00 -15.37 -1.10
CA ALA A 78 -13.10 -14.57 0.11
C ALA A 78 -12.40 -13.20 -0.04
N PHE A 79 -11.48 -13.06 -0.99
CA PHE A 79 -10.72 -11.82 -1.22
C PHE A 79 -11.35 -10.93 -2.31
N ILE A 80 -12.23 -11.46 -3.15
CA ILE A 80 -12.84 -10.74 -4.28
C ILE A 80 -13.47 -9.41 -3.84
N PRO A 81 -14.32 -9.35 -2.78
CA PRO A 81 -14.97 -8.10 -2.39
C PRO A 81 -13.97 -7.00 -2.00
N TYR A 82 -12.83 -7.38 -1.41
CA TYR A 82 -11.80 -6.45 -0.98
C TYR A 82 -10.98 -5.92 -2.15
N VAL A 83 -10.68 -6.78 -3.12
CA VAL A 83 -9.98 -6.39 -4.34
C VAL A 83 -10.87 -5.47 -5.19
N GLU A 84 -12.15 -5.80 -5.35
CA GLU A 84 -13.11 -4.94 -6.03
C GLU A 84 -13.26 -3.58 -5.35
N ALA A 85 -13.32 -3.55 -4.01
CA ALA A 85 -13.38 -2.30 -3.27
C ALA A 85 -12.12 -1.45 -3.50
N LYS A 86 -10.93 -2.07 -3.50
CA LYS A 86 -9.67 -1.37 -3.76
C LYS A 86 -9.59 -0.84 -5.20
N LEU A 87 -10.05 -1.62 -6.18
CA LEU A 87 -10.17 -1.17 -7.57
C LEU A 87 -11.08 0.05 -7.68
N ARG A 88 -12.27 0.02 -7.05
CA ARG A 88 -13.19 1.17 -7.05
C ARG A 88 -12.56 2.43 -6.45
N GLU A 89 -11.79 2.29 -5.37
CA GLU A 89 -11.07 3.40 -4.74
C GLU A 89 -10.01 3.98 -5.68
N ILE A 90 -9.20 3.13 -6.30
CA ILE A 90 -8.17 3.52 -7.27
C ILE A 90 -8.81 4.23 -8.47
N ASP A 91 -9.89 3.68 -9.02
CA ASP A 91 -10.59 4.27 -10.17
C ASP A 91 -11.19 5.63 -9.83
N ALA A 92 -11.71 5.80 -8.61
CA ALA A 92 -12.19 7.10 -8.14
C ALA A 92 -11.05 8.12 -8.05
N HIS A 93 -9.90 7.71 -7.49
CA HIS A 93 -8.72 8.56 -7.43
C HIS A 93 -8.20 8.92 -8.82
N LEU A 94 -8.17 7.97 -9.75
CA LEU A 94 -7.75 8.19 -11.13
C LEU A 94 -8.65 9.23 -11.82
N ARG A 95 -9.98 9.12 -11.67
CA ARG A 95 -10.93 10.09 -12.23
C ARG A 95 -10.66 11.51 -11.73
N GLU A 96 -10.39 11.65 -10.43
CA GLU A 96 -10.10 12.94 -9.81
C GLU A 96 -8.77 13.54 -10.29
N VAL A 97 -7.70 12.73 -10.33
CA VAL A 97 -6.40 13.17 -10.85
C VAL A 97 -6.49 13.56 -12.32
N GLN A 98 -7.24 12.80 -13.12
CA GLN A 98 -7.49 13.12 -14.53
C GLN A 98 -8.28 14.43 -14.70
N LYS A 99 -9.24 14.71 -13.83
CA LYS A 99 -10.00 15.98 -13.83
C LYS A 99 -9.07 17.16 -13.60
N ARG A 100 -8.27 17.13 -12.53
CA ARG A 100 -7.28 18.19 -12.23
C ARG A 100 -6.27 18.38 -13.34
N ARG A 101 -5.80 17.28 -13.96
CA ARG A 101 -4.90 17.33 -15.12
C ARG A 101 -5.53 18.07 -16.31
N ARG A 102 -6.83 17.90 -16.56
CA ARG A 102 -7.54 18.63 -17.62
C ARG A 102 -7.66 20.12 -17.28
N GLU A 103 -8.02 20.46 -16.04
CA GLU A 103 -8.11 21.84 -15.58
C GLU A 103 -6.77 22.58 -15.74
N LEU A 104 -5.66 21.95 -15.31
CA LEU A 104 -4.31 22.52 -15.45
C LEU A 104 -3.91 22.72 -16.92
N ARG A 105 -4.31 21.83 -17.82
CA ARG A 105 -4.04 21.99 -19.25
C ARG A 105 -4.79 23.15 -19.85
N ASN A 106 -6.08 23.29 -19.54
CA ASN A 106 -6.88 24.40 -20.03
C ASN A 106 -6.30 25.74 -19.53
N LEU A 107 -5.91 25.81 -18.26
CA LEU A 107 -5.24 26.99 -17.70
C LEU A 107 -3.93 27.30 -18.43
N LEU A 108 -3.11 26.28 -18.71
CA LEU A 108 -1.86 26.46 -19.44
C LEU A 108 -2.10 27.01 -20.86
N GLU A 109 -3.10 26.48 -21.58
CA GLU A 109 -3.46 26.96 -22.92
C GLU A 109 -3.89 28.43 -22.90
N GLN A 110 -4.69 28.84 -21.91
CA GLN A 110 -5.10 30.23 -21.71
C GLN A 110 -3.90 31.15 -21.47
N LEU A 111 -3.01 30.79 -20.53
CA LEU A 111 -1.82 31.58 -20.21
C LEU A 111 -0.88 31.71 -21.41
N VAL A 112 -0.70 30.63 -22.19
CA VAL A 112 0.12 30.67 -23.41
C VAL A 112 -0.52 31.59 -24.45
N ALA A 113 -1.83 31.54 -24.66
CA ALA A 113 -2.53 32.41 -25.60
C ALA A 113 -2.44 33.90 -25.18
N GLU A 114 -2.57 34.19 -23.90
CA GLU A 114 -2.42 35.54 -23.33
C GLU A 114 -0.99 36.07 -23.50
N SER A 115 0.03 35.22 -23.25
CA SER A 115 1.44 35.60 -23.42
C SER A 115 1.81 35.94 -24.86
N LYS A 116 1.21 35.23 -25.84
CA LYS A 116 1.41 35.49 -27.28
C LYS A 116 0.66 36.72 -27.78
N SER A 117 -0.38 37.15 -27.07
CA SER A 117 -1.20 38.31 -27.45
C SER A 117 -0.60 39.66 -27.02
N GLY A 118 0.62 39.69 -26.46
CA GLY A 118 1.36 40.93 -26.18
C GLY A 118 0.74 41.84 -25.11
N LYS A 119 -0.29 41.40 -24.38
CA LYS A 119 -0.88 42.17 -23.29
C LYS A 119 -0.13 41.87 -21.99
N THR A 120 0.79 42.77 -21.65
CA THR A 120 1.37 42.90 -20.30
C THR A 120 0.25 42.81 -19.26
N LEU A 121 0.28 41.79 -18.41
CA LEU A 121 -0.69 41.54 -17.33
C LEU A 121 -0.62 42.64 -16.26
N LYS A 122 -1.22 43.80 -16.54
CA LYS A 122 -1.73 44.72 -15.52
C LYS A 122 -3.09 44.21 -15.07
N ARG A 123 -3.15 43.25 -14.14
CA ARG A 123 -4.33 42.99 -13.28
C ARG A 123 -4.11 41.76 -12.41
N TYR A 124 -3.42 41.94 -11.29
CA TYR A 124 -3.80 41.33 -10.02
C TYR A 124 -3.39 42.34 -8.95
N ARG A 125 -4.36 43.15 -8.52
CA ARG A 125 -4.29 44.04 -7.37
C ARG A 125 -5.56 43.81 -6.57
#